data_AF-A0A7H4Q1F1-F1
#
_entry.id   AF-A0A7H4Q1F1-F1
#
_cell.length_a   1.000
_cell.length_b   1.000
_cell.length_c   1.000
_cell.angle_alpha   90.00
_cell.angle_beta   90.00
_cell.angle_gamma   90.00
#
_symmetry.space_group_name_H-M   'P 1'
#
loop_
_entity.id
_entity.type
_entity.pdbx_description
1 polymer ?
#
loop_
_entity_poly.entity_id
_entity_poly.type
_entity_poly.pdbx_seq_one_letter_code
_entity_poly.pdbx_strand_id
1 'polypeptide(L)'
;MRKLTLCRQLLQQCCDEYRERHGVRIEIDDRQFTSAFFAWLDVISHHAGYRRQNAPDYFQFAFGVLLRDLLRDKAVHVCTEPTPHLQSAKDDIASWWPVGYLLTWFCIGTLRHVVREECALEVQPADALAHRDVWQSFRENIVEEPSLAIAYFDRFMGSEPNWREPGQIHNRPGAADPDTHQ
;
A
#
# COMPACT_ATOMS: atom_id res chain seq x y z
N MET A 1 -19.56 -1.82 -8.85
CA MET A 1 -19.08 -1.04 -10.01
C MET A 1 -18.53 0.33 -9.65
N ARG A 2 -19.30 1.28 -9.07
CA ARG A 2 -18.81 2.67 -8.82
C ARG A 2 -17.49 2.78 -8.03
N LYS A 3 -17.30 1.99 -6.96
CA LYS A 3 -16.07 1.98 -6.15
C LYS A 3 -14.83 1.47 -6.92
N LEU A 4 -15.00 0.44 -7.75
CA LEU A 4 -13.94 -0.11 -8.61
C LEU A 4 -13.47 0.96 -9.61
N THR A 5 -14.42 1.61 -10.30
CA THR A 5 -14.12 2.67 -11.26
C THR A 5 -13.37 3.83 -10.61
N LEU A 6 -13.82 4.29 -9.43
CA LEU A 6 -13.15 5.36 -8.71
C LEU A 6 -11.72 4.98 -8.30
N CYS A 7 -11.54 3.77 -7.72
CA CYS A 7 -10.21 3.29 -7.33
C CYS A 7 -9.26 3.20 -8.55
N ARG A 8 -9.76 2.70 -9.68
CA ARG A 8 -9.02 2.62 -10.94
C ARG A 8 -8.62 3.99 -11.49
N GLN A 9 -9.50 4.99 -11.35
CA GLN A 9 -9.22 6.37 -11.76
C GLN A 9 -8.13 7.00 -10.87
N LEU A 10 -8.19 6.81 -9.55
CA LEU A 10 -7.16 7.29 -8.63
C LEU A 10 -5.79 6.64 -8.91
N LEU A 11 -5.78 5.33 -9.20
CA LEU A 11 -4.55 4.66 -9.58
C LEU A 11 -4.01 5.16 -10.92
N GLN A 12 -4.87 5.48 -11.89
CA GLN A 12 -4.47 6.09 -13.16
C GLN A 12 -3.78 7.42 -12.93
N GLN A 13 -4.39 8.29 -12.13
CA GLN A 13 -3.84 9.60 -11.80
C GLN A 13 -2.46 9.44 -11.15
N CYS A 14 -2.29 8.47 -10.24
CA CYS A 14 -1.00 8.18 -9.63
C CYS A 14 0.05 7.71 -10.68
N CYS A 15 -0.35 6.90 -11.67
CA CYS A 15 0.54 6.51 -12.79
C CYS A 15 0.94 7.71 -13.66
N ASP A 16 0.01 8.61 -13.94
CA ASP A 16 0.27 9.79 -14.75
C ASP A 16 1.22 10.77 -14.04
N GLU A 17 0.98 11.05 -12.75
CA GLU A 17 1.85 11.87 -11.91
C GLU A 17 3.25 11.25 -11.76
N TYR A 18 3.33 9.92 -11.63
CA TYR A 18 4.61 9.21 -11.57
C TYR A 18 5.40 9.35 -12.87
N ARG A 19 4.74 9.22 -14.02
CA ARG A 19 5.35 9.42 -15.34
C ARG A 19 5.88 10.84 -15.49
N GLU A 20 5.11 11.85 -15.08
CA GLU A 20 5.54 13.26 -15.15
C GLU A 20 6.77 13.52 -14.29
N ARG A 21 6.84 12.91 -13.10
CA ARG A 21 7.94 13.12 -12.15
C ARG A 21 9.20 12.33 -12.48
N HIS A 22 9.05 11.08 -12.94
CA HIS A 22 10.16 10.14 -13.07
C HIS A 22 10.47 9.73 -14.52
N GLY A 23 9.66 10.13 -15.49
CA GLY A 23 9.84 9.77 -16.91
C GLY A 23 9.61 8.29 -17.20
N VAL A 24 9.05 7.53 -16.26
CA VAL A 24 8.77 6.10 -16.38
C VAL A 24 7.28 5.88 -16.59
N ARG A 25 6.93 5.19 -17.67
CA ARG A 25 5.54 4.83 -17.98
C ARG A 25 5.17 3.54 -17.25
N ILE A 26 4.11 3.61 -16.45
CA ILE A 26 3.50 2.47 -15.76
C ILE A 26 2.07 2.32 -16.28
N GLU A 27 1.70 1.11 -16.65
CA GLU A 27 0.35 0.78 -17.11
C GLU A 27 -0.35 -0.15 -16.13
N ILE A 28 -1.66 0.03 -16.03
CA ILE A 28 -2.53 -0.79 -15.19
C ILE A 28 -3.03 -1.96 -16.06
N ASP A 29 -2.81 -3.18 -15.58
CA ASP A 29 -3.45 -4.35 -16.15
C ASP A 29 -4.86 -4.45 -15.56
N ASP A 30 -5.87 -4.10 -16.37
CA ASP A 30 -7.25 -4.02 -15.90
C ASP A 30 -7.78 -5.36 -15.36
N ARG A 31 -7.33 -6.50 -15.90
CA ARG A 31 -7.74 -7.83 -15.43
C ARG A 31 -7.16 -8.09 -14.05
N GLN A 32 -5.86 -7.89 -13.90
CA GLN A 32 -5.14 -8.15 -12.65
C GLN A 32 -5.55 -7.16 -11.56
N PHE A 33 -5.73 -5.88 -11.90
CA PHE A 33 -6.28 -4.87 -10.99
C PHE A 33 -7.67 -5.26 -10.49
N THR A 34 -8.56 -5.69 -11.39
CA THR A 34 -9.92 -6.09 -11.01
C THR A 34 -9.90 -7.30 -10.08
N SER A 35 -9.04 -8.30 -10.37
CA SER A 35 -8.81 -9.46 -9.49
C SER A 35 -8.37 -9.02 -8.09
N ALA A 36 -7.30 -8.22 -8.01
CA ALA A 36 -6.76 -7.71 -6.76
C ALA A 36 -7.80 -6.91 -5.96
N PHE A 37 -8.58 -6.07 -6.63
CA PHE A 37 -9.62 -5.25 -5.99
C PHE A 37 -10.74 -6.10 -5.38
N PHE A 38 -11.18 -7.16 -6.07
CA PHE A 38 -12.19 -8.05 -5.52
C PHE A 38 -11.66 -8.92 -4.38
N ALA A 39 -10.42 -9.40 -4.48
CA ALA A 39 -9.75 -10.11 -3.38
C ALA A 39 -9.65 -9.22 -2.12
N TRP A 40 -9.27 -7.95 -2.31
CA TRP A 40 -9.23 -6.96 -1.25
C TRP A 40 -10.62 -6.72 -0.63
N LEU A 41 -11.64 -6.49 -1.47
CA LEU A 41 -13.02 -6.27 -1.01
C LEU A 41 -13.54 -7.43 -0.15
N ASP A 42 -13.23 -8.67 -0.55
CA ASP A 42 -13.63 -9.85 0.20
C ASP A 42 -13.05 -9.82 1.61
N VAL A 43 -11.74 -9.61 1.75
CA VAL A 43 -11.06 -9.55 3.06
C VAL A 43 -11.66 -8.44 3.93
N ILE A 44 -11.80 -7.22 3.42
CA ILE A 44 -12.27 -6.12 4.27
C ILE A 44 -13.75 -6.25 4.65
N SER A 45 -14.56 -6.92 3.82
CA SER A 45 -15.97 -7.18 4.13
C SER A 45 -16.12 -8.14 5.31
N HIS A 46 -15.24 -9.14 5.41
CA HIS A 46 -15.20 -10.07 6.55
C HIS A 46 -14.81 -9.38 7.88
N HIS A 47 -14.09 -8.26 7.82
CA HIS A 47 -13.62 -7.53 9.00
C HIS A 47 -14.38 -6.23 9.27
N ALA A 48 -15.53 -6.00 8.62
CA ALA A 48 -16.33 -4.78 8.80
C ALA A 48 -16.75 -4.52 10.27
N GLY A 49 -16.82 -5.56 11.11
CA GLY A 49 -17.05 -5.41 12.55
C GLY A 49 -15.94 -4.66 13.28
N TYR A 50 -14.68 -4.87 12.89
CA TYR A 50 -13.50 -4.24 13.51
C TYR A 50 -13.47 -2.74 13.25
N ARG A 51 -13.98 -2.28 12.10
CA ARG A 51 -14.12 -0.84 11.80
C ARG A 51 -14.87 -0.06 12.88
N ARG A 52 -15.87 -0.66 13.53
CA ARG A 52 -16.63 0.00 14.62
C ARG A 52 -15.83 0.11 15.92
N GLN A 53 -14.83 -0.74 16.10
CA GLN A 53 -13.99 -0.76 17.29
C GLN A 53 -12.81 0.20 17.14
N ASN A 54 -12.11 0.13 16.01
CA ASN A 54 -10.96 0.97 15.69
C ASN A 54 -10.92 1.28 14.19
N ALA A 55 -11.61 2.35 13.78
CA ALA A 55 -11.70 2.74 12.38
C ALA A 55 -10.34 3.12 11.76
N PRO A 56 -9.46 3.91 12.42
CA PRO A 56 -8.15 4.22 11.86
C PRO A 56 -7.27 3.00 11.58
N ASP A 57 -7.15 2.08 12.55
CA ASP A 57 -6.37 0.85 12.37
C ASP A 57 -7.01 -0.08 11.33
N TYR A 58 -8.34 -0.17 11.31
CA TYR A 58 -9.08 -0.88 10.26
C TYR A 58 -8.70 -0.39 8.85
N PHE A 59 -8.70 0.93 8.63
CA PHE A 59 -8.37 1.47 7.32
C PHE A 59 -6.91 1.25 6.97
N GLN A 60 -5.98 1.39 7.92
CA GLN A 60 -4.57 1.08 7.67
C GLN A 60 -4.37 -0.38 7.26
N PHE A 61 -4.98 -1.33 8.01
CA PHE A 61 -4.98 -2.74 7.63
C PHE A 61 -5.57 -2.95 6.23
N ALA A 62 -6.74 -2.35 5.96
CA ALA A 62 -7.40 -2.48 4.66
C ALA A 62 -6.49 -2.02 3.51
N PHE A 63 -5.77 -0.90 3.64
CA PHE A 63 -4.86 -0.45 2.60
C PHE A 63 -3.56 -1.26 2.51
N GLY A 64 -3.10 -1.86 3.62
CA GLY A 64 -2.02 -2.85 3.61
C GLY A 64 -2.40 -4.14 2.89
N VAL A 65 -3.67 -4.56 2.97
CA VAL A 65 -4.22 -5.68 2.19
C VAL A 65 -4.30 -5.32 0.71
N LEU A 66 -4.73 -4.10 0.37
CA LEU A 66 -4.82 -3.62 -1.02
C LEU A 66 -3.44 -3.61 -1.70
N LEU A 67 -2.50 -2.82 -1.15
CA LEU A 67 -1.18 -3.32 -0.78
C LEU A 67 -0.64 -4.59 -1.47
N ARG A 68 -0.70 -5.65 -0.65
CA ARG A 68 -0.41 -7.03 -0.97
C ARG A 68 -1.07 -7.48 -2.28
N ASP A 69 -2.37 -7.28 -2.44
CA ASP A 69 -3.11 -7.88 -3.55
C ASP A 69 -2.72 -7.25 -4.90
N LEU A 70 -2.49 -5.93 -4.94
CA LEU A 70 -2.00 -5.24 -6.13
C LEU A 70 -0.60 -5.71 -6.54
N LEU A 71 0.29 -5.89 -5.57
CA LEU A 71 1.66 -6.38 -5.82
C LEU A 71 1.67 -7.85 -6.25
N ARG A 72 0.95 -8.71 -5.53
CA ARG A 72 0.86 -10.16 -5.79
C ARG A 72 0.30 -10.42 -7.19
N ASP A 73 -0.79 -9.76 -7.54
CA ASP A 73 -1.46 -9.98 -8.82
C ASP A 73 -0.76 -9.20 -9.96
N LYS A 74 0.26 -8.39 -9.67
CA LYS A 74 0.95 -7.53 -10.65
C LYS A 74 -0.03 -6.61 -11.38
N ALA A 75 -0.86 -5.92 -10.61
CA ALA A 75 -1.92 -5.04 -11.12
C ALA A 75 -1.42 -3.88 -11.99
N VAL A 76 -0.12 -3.55 -11.90
CA VAL A 76 0.55 -2.58 -12.78
C VAL A 76 1.90 -3.13 -13.24
N HIS A 77 2.39 -2.63 -14.37
CA HIS A 77 3.69 -2.99 -14.93
C HIS A 77 4.38 -1.80 -15.59
N VAL A 78 5.72 -1.83 -15.60
CA VAL A 78 6.52 -0.81 -16.32
C VAL A 78 6.48 -1.12 -17.81
N CYS A 79 6.17 -0.12 -18.62
CA CYS A 79 6.29 -0.24 -20.07
C CYS A 79 7.78 -0.13 -20.44
N THR A 80 8.34 -1.19 -21.01
CA THR A 80 9.68 -1.19 -21.60
C THR A 80 9.67 -0.49 -22.97
N GLU A 81 9.25 0.77 -23.02
CA GLU A 81 9.54 1.62 -24.16
C GLU A 81 10.98 2.15 -24.00
N PRO A 82 11.76 2.26 -25.09
CA PRO A 82 13.13 2.77 -25.03
C PRO A 82 13.10 4.29 -24.79
N THR A 83 12.98 4.72 -23.54
CA THR A 83 13.12 6.13 -23.18
C THR A 83 14.61 6.50 -23.07
N PRO A 84 15.04 7.65 -23.62
CA PRO A 84 16.43 8.08 -23.50
C PRO A 84 16.77 8.35 -22.04
N HIS A 85 17.83 7.69 -21.60
CA HIS A 85 18.54 7.77 -20.32
C HIS A 85 18.24 9.01 -19.45
N LEU A 86 17.22 8.91 -18.59
CA LEU A 86 17.23 9.66 -17.34
C LEU A 86 18.19 8.93 -16.41
N GLN A 87 19.35 9.53 -16.15
CA GLN A 87 20.27 9.08 -15.12
C GLN A 87 19.58 9.23 -13.77
N SER A 88 18.90 8.16 -13.36
CA SER A 88 18.43 8.02 -12.00
C SER A 88 19.64 8.06 -11.07
N ALA A 89 19.55 8.87 -10.00
CA ALA A 89 20.51 8.80 -8.92
C ALA A 89 20.52 7.35 -8.38
N LYS A 90 21.70 6.77 -8.21
CA LYS A 90 21.91 5.35 -7.89
C LYS A 90 21.13 4.85 -6.65
N ASP A 91 20.70 5.77 -5.80
CA ASP A 91 19.97 5.51 -4.55
C ASP A 91 18.48 5.83 -4.59
N ASP A 92 17.94 6.35 -5.70
CA ASP A 92 16.51 6.67 -5.82
C ASP A 92 15.65 5.38 -5.80
N ILE A 93 14.79 5.27 -4.78
CA ILE A 93 13.90 4.12 -4.59
C ILE A 93 12.87 4.05 -5.71
N ALA A 94 12.34 5.20 -6.14
CA ALA A 94 11.31 5.27 -7.19
C ALA A 94 11.84 4.64 -8.48
N SER A 95 13.02 5.07 -8.93
CA SER A 95 13.64 4.50 -10.13
C SER A 95 14.06 3.02 -9.98
N TRP A 96 14.52 2.60 -8.79
CA TRP A 96 14.98 1.23 -8.57
C TRP A 96 13.87 0.19 -8.51
N TRP A 97 12.71 0.56 -7.94
CA TRP A 97 11.54 -0.31 -7.91
C TRP A 97 10.25 0.47 -8.16
N PRO A 98 10.01 0.88 -9.43
CA PRO A 98 8.90 1.77 -9.78
C PRO A 98 7.53 1.27 -9.35
N VAL A 99 7.26 -0.02 -9.58
CA VAL A 99 5.97 -0.64 -9.26
C VAL A 99 5.72 -0.63 -7.75
N GLY A 100 6.70 -1.05 -6.95
CA GLY A 100 6.56 -1.08 -5.49
C GLY A 100 6.37 0.33 -4.94
N TYR A 101 7.21 1.26 -5.36
CA TYR A 101 7.12 2.66 -4.94
C TYR A 101 5.77 3.30 -5.27
N LEU A 102 5.31 3.15 -6.52
CA LEU A 102 4.03 3.71 -6.98
C LEU A 102 2.85 3.16 -6.17
N LEU A 103 2.75 1.83 -6.02
CA LEU A 103 1.61 1.22 -5.33
C LEU A 103 1.60 1.53 -3.84
N THR A 104 2.78 1.60 -3.20
CA THR A 104 2.89 2.03 -1.80
C THR A 104 2.39 3.46 -1.63
N TRP A 105 2.86 4.41 -2.44
CA TRP A 105 2.42 5.81 -2.35
C TRP A 105 0.94 6.00 -2.70
N PHE A 106 0.42 5.25 -3.67
CA PHE A 106 -1.00 5.20 -3.96
C PHE A 106 -1.82 4.79 -2.73
N CYS A 107 -1.43 3.71 -2.06
CA CYS A 107 -2.14 3.21 -0.87
C CYS A 107 -2.02 4.18 0.31
N ILE A 108 -0.85 4.79 0.53
CA ILE A 108 -0.64 5.82 1.56
C ILE A 108 -1.51 7.05 1.30
N GLY A 109 -1.47 7.59 0.08
CA GLY A 109 -2.24 8.77 -0.29
C GLY A 109 -3.75 8.55 -0.12
N THR A 110 -4.24 7.39 -0.55
CA THR A 110 -5.66 7.04 -0.42
C THR A 110 -6.05 6.79 1.04
N LEU A 111 -5.22 6.10 1.83
CA LEU A 111 -5.42 5.92 3.26
C LEU A 111 -5.55 7.26 3.98
N ARG A 112 -4.61 8.19 3.75
CA ARG A 112 -4.61 9.52 4.37
C ARG A 112 -5.89 10.27 4.08
N HIS A 113 -6.36 10.21 2.84
CA HIS A 113 -7.61 10.81 2.43
C HIS A 113 -8.80 10.20 3.18
N VAL A 114 -8.92 8.87 3.17
CA VAL A 114 -10.02 8.14 3.84
C VAL A 114 -10.03 8.36 5.35
N VAL A 115 -8.88 8.29 6.02
CA VAL A 115 -8.79 8.50 7.48
C VAL A 115 -9.15 9.94 7.86
N ARG A 116 -8.74 10.92 7.04
CA ARG A 116 -9.13 12.32 7.26
C ARG A 116 -10.64 12.50 7.11
N GLU A 117 -11.26 11.90 6.11
CA GLU A 117 -12.70 12.03 5.86
C GLU A 117 -13.56 11.24 6.86
N GLU A 118 -13.19 10.00 7.16
CA GLU A 118 -14.01 9.06 7.94
C GLU A 118 -13.71 9.11 9.44
N CYS A 119 -12.54 9.61 9.84
CA CYS A 119 -12.09 9.63 11.24
C CYS A 119 -11.72 11.03 11.75
N ALA A 120 -11.68 12.06 10.89
CA ALA A 120 -11.21 13.41 11.23
C ALA A 120 -9.78 13.41 11.84
N LEU A 121 -8.94 12.47 11.39
CA LEU A 121 -7.56 12.33 11.83
C LEU A 121 -6.60 12.61 10.68
N GLU A 122 -5.44 13.18 11.02
CA GLU A 122 -4.31 13.25 10.09
C GLU A 122 -3.30 12.17 10.43
N VAL A 123 -2.96 11.35 9.43
CA VAL A 123 -1.89 10.36 9.54
C VAL A 123 -0.75 10.78 8.63
N GLN A 124 0.47 10.67 9.16
CA GLN A 124 1.70 10.97 8.45
C GLN A 124 2.51 9.68 8.31
N PRO A 125 3.10 9.42 7.13
CA PRO A 125 4.02 8.31 6.99
C PRO A 125 5.25 8.47 7.89
N ALA A 126 5.87 7.34 8.23
CA ALA A 126 7.11 7.31 9.00
C ALA A 126 8.36 7.48 8.12
N ASP A 127 9.48 7.81 8.78
CA ASP A 127 10.80 7.96 8.16
C ASP A 127 11.28 6.67 7.45
N ALA A 128 10.69 5.51 7.77
CA ALA A 128 10.89 4.24 7.09
C ALA A 128 10.79 4.34 5.55
N LEU A 129 9.98 5.26 5.01
CA LEU A 129 9.87 5.49 3.57
C LEU A 129 11.14 6.08 2.94
N ALA A 130 12.00 6.75 3.70
CA ALA A 130 13.26 7.32 3.20
C ALA A 130 14.41 6.30 3.23
N HIS A 131 14.23 5.15 3.88
CA HIS A 131 15.29 4.19 4.16
C HIS A 131 15.35 3.06 3.13
N ARG A 132 16.37 3.09 2.26
CA ARG A 132 16.51 2.15 1.13
C ARG A 132 16.62 0.68 1.54
N ASP A 133 17.24 0.40 2.67
CA ASP A 133 17.36 -0.94 3.27
C ASP A 133 15.98 -1.53 3.65
N VAL A 134 15.05 -0.68 4.11
CA VAL A 134 13.66 -1.10 4.39
C VAL A 134 12.97 -1.50 3.10
N TRP A 135 13.13 -0.71 2.03
CA TRP A 135 12.57 -1.03 0.71
C TRP A 135 13.21 -2.26 0.07
N GLN A 136 14.51 -2.46 0.27
CA GLN A 136 15.21 -3.67 -0.15
C GLN A 136 14.58 -4.90 0.51
N SER A 137 14.48 -4.87 1.83
CA SER A 137 13.88 -5.96 2.60
C SER A 137 12.42 -6.18 2.18
N PHE A 138 11.64 -5.11 1.99
CA PHE A 138 10.26 -5.20 1.53
C PHE A 138 10.16 -5.92 0.19
N ARG A 139 10.95 -5.50 -0.80
CA ARG A 139 10.95 -6.08 -2.14
C ARG A 139 11.31 -7.56 -2.13
N GLU A 140 12.33 -7.94 -1.35
CA GLU A 140 12.82 -9.32 -1.28
C GLU A 140 11.81 -10.24 -0.60
N ASN A 141 11.28 -9.83 0.56
CA ASN A 141 10.42 -10.69 1.38
C ASN A 141 9.04 -10.97 0.75
N ILE A 142 8.46 -10.02 0.02
CA ILE A 142 7.13 -10.23 -0.59
C ILE A 142 7.11 -11.19 -1.77
N VAL A 143 8.28 -11.54 -2.32
CA VAL A 143 8.39 -12.55 -3.38
C VAL A 143 8.02 -13.92 -2.83
N GLU A 144 8.48 -14.22 -1.61
CA GLU A 144 8.21 -15.49 -0.93
C GLU A 144 6.90 -15.44 -0.15
N GLU A 145 6.67 -14.36 0.60
CA GLU A 145 5.49 -14.20 1.46
C GLU A 145 4.78 -12.86 1.18
N PRO A 146 3.83 -12.81 0.23
CA PRO A 146 3.14 -11.57 -0.14
C PRO A 146 2.43 -10.90 1.05
N SER A 147 1.97 -11.65 2.06
CA SER A 147 1.26 -11.06 3.20
C SER A 147 2.12 -10.09 4.01
N LEU A 148 3.45 -10.20 3.94
CA LEU A 148 4.37 -9.25 4.57
C LEU A 148 4.21 -7.81 4.05
N ALA A 149 3.60 -7.61 2.88
CA ALA A 149 3.24 -6.27 2.42
C ALA A 149 2.35 -5.50 3.41
N ILE A 150 1.51 -6.20 4.18
CA ILE A 150 0.68 -5.59 5.23
C ILE A 150 1.58 -5.08 6.38
N ALA A 151 2.52 -5.89 6.85
CA ALA A 151 3.44 -5.52 7.92
C ALA A 151 4.41 -4.40 7.49
N TYR A 152 4.93 -4.43 6.26
CA TYR A 152 5.72 -3.32 5.73
C TYR A 152 4.90 -2.04 5.60
N PHE A 153 3.63 -2.12 5.21
CA PHE A 153 2.75 -0.97 5.17
C PHE A 153 2.54 -0.37 6.56
N ASP A 154 2.35 -1.19 7.60
CA ASP A 154 2.32 -0.71 8.98
C ASP A 154 3.59 0.03 9.37
N ARG A 155 4.76 -0.53 9.03
CA ARG A 155 6.06 0.10 9.26
C ARG A 155 6.18 1.44 8.55
N PHE A 156 5.71 1.53 7.30
CA PHE A 156 5.70 2.78 6.53
C PHE A 156 4.73 3.82 7.10
N MET A 157 3.69 3.38 7.81
CA MET A 157 2.74 4.25 8.50
C MET A 157 3.12 4.51 9.97
N GLY A 158 4.26 4.01 10.43
CA GLY A 158 4.76 4.24 11.80
C GLY A 158 4.09 3.39 12.88
N SER A 159 3.34 2.36 12.50
CA SER A 159 2.77 1.39 13.42
C SER A 159 3.70 0.20 13.64
N GLU A 160 3.63 -0.42 14.82
CA GLU A 160 4.37 -1.65 15.10
C GLU A 160 3.83 -2.80 14.23
N PRO A 161 4.64 -3.42 13.37
CA PRO A 161 4.16 -4.47 12.47
C PRO A 161 4.00 -5.82 13.16
N ASN A 162 2.95 -6.57 12.80
CA ASN A 162 2.89 -8.00 13.09
C ASN A 162 3.55 -8.80 11.95
N TRP A 163 4.83 -9.13 12.11
CA TRP A 163 5.60 -9.90 11.12
C TRP A 163 5.20 -11.38 11.04
N ARG A 164 4.54 -11.94 12.07
CA ARG A 164 4.20 -13.37 12.16
C ARG A 164 2.88 -13.68 11.47
N GLU A 165 1.89 -12.82 11.68
CA GLU A 165 0.53 -12.99 11.16
C GLU A 165 0.00 -11.66 10.59
N PRO A 166 0.62 -11.10 9.53
CA PRO A 166 0.26 -9.78 9.01
C PRO A 166 -1.21 -9.66 8.56
N GLY A 167 -1.79 -10.77 8.12
CA GLY A 167 -3.18 -10.86 7.68
C GLY A 167 -4.22 -10.96 8.80
N GLN A 168 -3.81 -11.14 10.06
CA GLN A 168 -4.72 -11.29 11.19
C GLN A 168 -4.95 -9.94 11.87
N ILE A 169 -6.03 -9.25 11.47
CA ILE A 169 -6.34 -7.90 11.98
C ILE A 169 -6.46 -7.85 13.52
N HIS A 170 -6.96 -8.92 14.13
CA HIS A 170 -7.13 -9.02 15.59
C HIS A 170 -5.82 -9.20 16.35
N ASN A 171 -4.74 -9.59 15.66
CA ASN A 171 -3.42 -9.79 16.26
C ASN A 171 -2.50 -8.58 16.00
N ARG A 172 -3.05 -7.47 15.47
CA ARG A 172 -2.28 -6.24 15.25
C ARG A 172 -1.97 -5.58 16.60
N PRO A 173 -0.73 -5.11 16.84
CA PRO A 173 -0.34 -4.49 18.11
C PRO A 173 -1.16 -3.24 18.47
N GLY A 174 -1.78 -2.59 17.49
CA GLY A 174 -2.72 -1.47 17.65
C GLY A 174 -4.06 -1.81 18.33
N ALA A 175 -4.18 -2.99 18.93
CA ALA A 175 -5.33 -3.45 19.72
C ALA A 175 -5.06 -3.49 21.24
N ALA A 176 -3.90 -3.03 21.72
CA ALA A 176 -3.69 -2.85 23.16
C ALA A 176 -4.48 -1.62 23.64
N ASP A 177 -5.58 -1.90 24.34
CA ASP A 177 -6.37 -0.97 25.13
C ASP A 177 -5.48 0.03 25.91
N PRO A 178 -5.73 1.36 25.86
CA PRO A 178 -4.99 2.32 26.69
C PRO A 178 -5.13 2.08 28.21
N ASP A 179 -5.96 1.13 28.65
CA ASP A 179 -6.19 0.78 30.06
C ASP A 179 -5.29 -0.35 30.61
N THR A 180 -4.20 -0.72 29.94
CA THR A 180 -3.25 -1.71 30.51
C THR A 180 -2.00 -1.05 31.10
N HIS A 181 -2.18 -0.15 32.07
CA HIS A 181 -1.18 0.07 33.12
C HIS A 181 -1.90 0.28 34.45
N GLN A 182 -1.90 -0.80 35.22
CA GLN A 182 -2.29 -0.89 36.63
C GLN A 182 -1.23 -0.23 37.53
#